data_AF-A0A8S8Y407-F1
#
_entry.id   AF-A0A8S8Y407-F1
#
_cell.length_a   1.000
_cell.length_b   1.000
_cell.length_c   1.000
_cell.angle_alpha   90.00
_cell.angle_beta   90.00
_cell.angle_gamma   90.00
#
_symmetry.space_group_name_H-M   'P 1'
#
loop_
_entity.id
_entity.type
_entity.pdbx_description
1 polymer ?
#
loop_
_entity_poly.entity_id
_entity_poly.type
_entity_poly.pdbx_seq_one_letter_code
_entity_poly.pdbx_strand_id
1 'polypeptide(L)'
;MAGQGRRKASTPPFTTAPTSGRRLSDPLEVITDKLISSTEAINLIRPPAEDLSEDERAALPSISLGPETSTESVGWMSIGVLALIVSLLVFILLIRNPDPEPLELPSLGPTPQVLPDGSPDAEGLPTTVDDQGVLWRQHPDGAVDWWDRDWSIWHRWE
;
A
#
# COMPACT_ATOMS: atom_id res chain seq x y z
N MET A 1 86.99 -41.98 -10.08
CA MET A 1 87.17 -40.66 -10.72
C MET A 1 85.99 -40.38 -11.63
N ALA A 2 85.59 -39.10 -11.66
CA ALA A 2 84.53 -38.42 -12.42
C ALA A 2 84.07 -39.06 -13.76
N GLY A 3 82.86 -38.86 -14.25
CA GLY A 3 81.76 -37.99 -13.83
C GLY A 3 80.58 -38.25 -14.77
N GLN A 4 79.37 -38.34 -14.19
CA GLN A 4 78.15 -38.62 -14.93
C GLN A 4 77.53 -37.29 -15.39
N GLY A 5 77.47 -37.11 -16.70
CA GLY A 5 76.91 -35.91 -17.34
C GLY A 5 75.44 -35.70 -16.97
N ARG A 6 75.17 -34.60 -16.23
CA ARG A 6 73.82 -34.08 -15.99
C ARG A 6 73.18 -33.70 -17.33
N ARG A 7 72.13 -34.41 -17.72
CA ARG A 7 71.19 -33.92 -18.73
C ARG A 7 70.49 -32.69 -18.16
N LYS A 8 70.57 -31.55 -18.85
CA LYS A 8 69.80 -30.34 -18.53
C LYS A 8 68.31 -30.66 -18.75
N ALA A 9 67.52 -30.66 -17.69
CA ALA A 9 66.07 -30.61 -17.81
C ALA A 9 65.68 -29.16 -18.13
N SER A 10 65.11 -28.93 -19.31
CA SER A 10 64.50 -27.64 -19.65
C SER A 10 63.19 -27.51 -18.87
N THR A 11 63.16 -26.63 -17.89
CA THR A 11 61.94 -26.20 -17.21
C THR A 11 60.99 -25.58 -18.26
N PRO A 12 59.73 -26.03 -18.39
CA PRO A 12 58.78 -25.36 -19.27
C PRO A 12 58.45 -23.97 -18.70
N PRO A 13 58.16 -22.97 -19.54
CA PRO A 13 57.75 -21.66 -19.07
C PRO A 13 56.44 -21.79 -18.30
N PHE A 14 56.40 -21.20 -17.10
CA PHE A 14 55.17 -21.04 -16.33
C PHE A 14 54.25 -20.11 -17.13
N THR A 15 53.26 -20.68 -17.82
CA THR A 15 52.16 -19.92 -18.40
C THR A 15 51.31 -19.40 -17.24
N THR A 16 51.49 -18.12 -16.91
CA THR A 16 50.59 -17.42 -16.00
C THR A 16 49.29 -17.17 -16.76
N ALA A 17 48.26 -17.97 -16.49
CA ALA A 17 46.89 -17.58 -16.83
C ALA A 17 46.55 -16.27 -16.08
N PRO A 18 45.78 -15.35 -16.66
CA PRO A 18 45.40 -14.13 -15.98
C PRO A 18 44.43 -14.46 -14.82
N THR A 19 44.98 -14.72 -13.64
CA THR A 19 44.21 -14.75 -12.40
C THR A 19 43.69 -13.33 -12.18
N SER A 20 42.39 -13.14 -12.37
CA SER A 20 41.69 -11.90 -12.05
C SER A 20 41.64 -11.73 -10.53
N GLY A 21 42.77 -11.33 -9.94
CA GLY A 21 42.90 -11.01 -8.53
C GLY A 21 42.29 -9.63 -8.27
N ARG A 22 41.21 -9.58 -7.50
CA ARG A 22 40.61 -8.33 -7.02
C ARG A 22 41.59 -7.67 -6.05
N ARG A 23 42.17 -6.51 -6.43
CA ARG A 23 42.97 -5.70 -5.50
C ARG A 23 42.05 -5.16 -4.41
N LEU A 24 42.21 -5.64 -3.18
CA LEU A 24 41.64 -5.01 -2.00
C LEU A 24 42.43 -3.72 -1.75
N SER A 25 41.74 -2.60 -1.53
CA SER A 25 42.33 -1.25 -1.38
C SER A 25 42.91 -0.97 0.00
N ASP A 26 42.84 -1.91 0.93
CA ASP A 26 43.36 -1.76 2.28
C ASP A 26 44.68 -2.55 2.44
N PRO A 27 45.77 -1.93 2.94
CA PRO A 27 47.04 -2.61 3.14
C PRO A 27 46.91 -3.63 4.28
N LEU A 28 46.99 -4.92 3.95
CA LEU A 28 47.04 -6.01 4.92
C LEU A 28 48.49 -6.16 5.43
N GLU A 29 48.75 -5.75 6.67
CA GLU A 29 50.02 -6.05 7.34
C GLU A 29 49.96 -7.47 7.91
N VAL A 30 50.85 -8.36 7.43
CA VAL A 30 50.96 -9.73 7.93
C VAL A 30 52.26 -9.84 8.74
N ILE A 31 52.13 -10.10 10.04
CA ILE A 31 53.26 -10.35 10.95
C ILE A 31 53.30 -11.86 11.20
N THR A 32 54.41 -12.51 10.85
CA THR A 32 54.63 -13.93 11.18
C THR A 32 55.26 -14.08 12.57
N ASP A 33 55.14 -15.25 13.22
CA ASP A 33 55.72 -15.55 14.54
C ASP A 33 57.24 -15.32 14.64
N LYS A 34 57.92 -15.21 13.50
CA LYS A 34 59.35 -14.87 13.39
C LYS A 34 59.63 -13.36 13.25
N LEU A 35 58.66 -12.49 13.52
CA LEU A 35 58.72 -11.02 13.37
C LEU A 35 59.13 -10.53 11.97
N ILE A 36 58.76 -11.29 10.93
CA ILE A 36 58.89 -10.83 9.55
C ILE A 36 57.61 -10.04 9.24
N SER A 37 57.74 -8.71 9.06
CA SER A 37 56.66 -7.84 8.59
C SER A 37 56.78 -7.66 7.07
N SER A 38 55.70 -7.93 6.35
CA SER A 38 55.58 -7.68 4.91
C SER A 38 54.34 -6.85 4.65
N THR A 39 54.52 -5.73 3.93
CA THR A 39 53.43 -4.84 3.50
C THR A 39 52.81 -5.29 2.17
N GLU A 40 53.47 -6.22 1.45
CA GLU A 40 52.91 -6.84 0.26
C GLU A 40 52.55 -8.30 0.59
N ALA A 41 51.25 -8.58 0.60
CA ALA A 41 50.70 -9.91 0.82
C ALA A 41 49.64 -10.18 -0.26
N ILE A 42 49.70 -11.36 -0.89
CA ILE A 42 48.67 -11.81 -1.83
C ILE A 42 47.63 -12.64 -1.08
N ASN A 43 46.38 -12.18 -1.07
CA ASN A 43 45.30 -12.92 -0.44
C ASN A 43 44.80 -14.03 -1.37
N LEU A 44 45.11 -15.29 -1.06
CA LEU A 44 44.71 -16.47 -1.82
C LEU A 44 43.36 -17.01 -1.32
N ILE A 45 42.27 -16.27 -1.52
CA ILE A 45 40.92 -16.80 -1.29
C ILE A 45 40.53 -17.64 -2.50
N ARG A 46 40.24 -18.94 -2.30
CA ARG A 46 39.60 -19.76 -3.32
C ARG A 46 38.07 -19.54 -3.22
N PRO A 47 37.42 -18.90 -4.19
CA PRO A 47 35.97 -18.88 -4.23
C PRO A 47 35.45 -20.33 -4.42
N PRO A 48 34.29 -20.67 -3.83
CA PRO A 48 33.64 -21.94 -4.10
C PRO A 48 33.31 -22.07 -5.59
N ALA A 49 33.16 -23.31 -6.08
CA ALA A 49 32.75 -23.56 -7.45
C ALA A 49 31.37 -22.95 -7.72
N GLU A 50 31.15 -22.41 -8.93
CA GLU A 50 29.91 -21.70 -9.27
C GLU A 50 28.71 -22.67 -9.45
N ASP A 51 28.98 -23.94 -9.74
CA ASP A 51 28.05 -25.00 -10.10
C ASP A 51 27.72 -25.96 -8.95
N LEU A 52 27.79 -25.50 -7.71
CA LEU A 52 27.40 -26.29 -6.54
C LEU A 52 25.88 -26.48 -6.45
N SER A 53 25.44 -27.69 -6.12
CA SER A 53 24.05 -27.99 -5.77
C SER A 53 23.62 -27.29 -4.47
N GLU A 54 22.30 -27.17 -4.22
CA GLU A 54 21.78 -26.50 -3.02
C GLU A 54 22.28 -27.13 -1.71
N ASP A 55 22.39 -28.46 -1.67
CA ASP A 55 22.90 -29.21 -0.52
C ASP A 55 24.39 -28.93 -0.28
N GLU A 56 25.20 -28.84 -1.35
CA GLU A 56 26.63 -28.53 -1.25
C GLU A 56 26.86 -27.06 -0.84
N ARG A 57 25.99 -26.15 -1.29
CA ARG A 57 26.01 -24.74 -0.88
C ARG A 57 25.64 -24.59 0.60
N ALA A 58 24.72 -25.39 1.12
CA ALA A 58 24.33 -25.37 2.53
C ALA A 58 25.42 -25.89 3.48
N ALA A 59 26.31 -26.76 3.01
CA ALA A 59 27.45 -27.27 3.76
C ALA A 59 28.65 -26.29 3.81
N LEU A 60 28.63 -25.23 3.01
CA LEU A 60 29.68 -24.21 2.98
C LEU A 60 29.43 -23.11 4.01
N PRO A 61 30.48 -22.40 4.46
CA PRO A 61 30.32 -21.18 5.24
C PRO A 61 29.41 -20.19 4.52
N SER A 62 28.53 -19.51 5.25
CA SER A 62 27.60 -18.56 4.67
C SER A 62 28.33 -17.44 3.92
N ILE A 63 28.05 -17.31 2.63
CA ILE A 63 28.54 -16.20 1.80
C ILE A 63 27.40 -15.21 1.59
N SER A 64 27.70 -13.91 1.53
CA SER A 64 26.71 -12.93 1.10
C SER A 64 26.39 -13.18 -0.38
N LEU A 65 25.14 -13.53 -0.71
CA LEU A 65 24.68 -13.81 -2.08
C LEU A 65 24.60 -12.57 -2.99
N GLY A 66 25.10 -11.41 -2.55
CA GLY A 66 25.02 -10.17 -3.33
C GLY A 66 23.56 -9.75 -3.60
N PRO A 67 23.30 -8.94 -4.63
CA PRO A 67 21.95 -8.48 -4.96
C PRO A 67 21.01 -9.58 -5.51
N GLU A 68 21.54 -10.76 -5.83
CA GLU A 68 20.79 -11.89 -6.39
C GLU A 68 20.20 -12.76 -5.27
N THR A 69 19.32 -12.16 -4.46
CA THR A 69 18.39 -12.95 -3.64
C THR A 69 17.15 -13.19 -4.47
N SER A 70 16.90 -14.43 -4.89
CA SER A 70 15.63 -14.84 -5.50
C SER A 70 14.49 -14.55 -4.51
N THR A 71 13.90 -13.37 -4.61
CA THR A 71 12.69 -13.05 -3.85
C THR A 71 11.58 -13.79 -4.56
N GLU A 72 11.09 -14.87 -3.96
CA GLU A 72 10.01 -15.63 -4.54
C GLU A 72 8.82 -14.70 -4.82
N SER A 73 8.36 -14.70 -6.08
CA SER A 73 7.26 -13.89 -6.58
C SER A 73 5.91 -14.45 -6.09
N VAL A 74 5.76 -14.57 -4.78
CA VAL A 74 4.57 -15.14 -4.11
C VAL A 74 3.81 -14.10 -3.28
N GLY A 75 4.37 -12.89 -3.09
CA GLY A 75 3.74 -11.83 -2.29
C GLY A 75 2.51 -11.19 -2.94
N TRP A 76 2.41 -11.16 -4.27
CA TRP A 76 1.32 -10.44 -4.95
C TRP A 76 -0.04 -11.11 -4.78
N MET A 77 -0.09 -12.45 -4.79
CA MET A 77 -1.33 -13.19 -4.60
C MET A 77 -1.82 -13.09 -3.16
N SER A 78 -0.93 -13.16 -2.16
CA SER A 78 -1.31 -13.03 -0.75
C SER A 78 -1.82 -11.63 -0.42
N ILE A 79 -1.15 -10.59 -0.95
CA ILE A 79 -1.57 -9.19 -0.80
C ILE A 79 -2.94 -8.98 -1.49
N GLY A 80 -3.14 -9.51 -2.70
CA GLY A 80 -4.41 -9.39 -3.42
C GLY A 80 -5.57 -10.07 -2.69
N VAL A 81 -5.35 -11.29 -2.17
CA VAL A 81 -6.37 -12.03 -1.40
C VAL A 81 -6.71 -11.30 -0.10
N LEU A 82 -5.71 -10.78 0.62
CA LEU A 82 -5.94 -10.03 1.85
C LEU A 82 -6.74 -8.74 1.58
N ALA A 83 -6.37 -8.00 0.52
CA ALA A 83 -7.07 -6.78 0.12
C ALA A 83 -8.54 -7.06 -0.25
N LEU A 84 -8.81 -8.16 -0.96
CA LEU A 84 -10.17 -8.59 -1.31
C LEU A 84 -11.02 -8.87 -0.06
N ILE A 85 -10.46 -9.61 0.91
CA ILE A 85 -11.18 -9.97 2.15
C ILE A 85 -11.54 -8.73 2.95
N VAL A 86 -10.58 -7.82 3.15
CA VAL A 86 -10.79 -6.57 3.90
C VAL A 86 -11.83 -5.70 3.20
N SER A 87 -11.73 -5.56 1.87
CA SER A 87 -12.69 -4.79 1.07
C SER A 87 -14.10 -5.35 1.20
N LEU A 88 -14.27 -6.68 1.09
CA LEU A 88 -15.57 -7.32 1.23
C LEU A 88 -16.15 -7.16 2.64
N LEU A 89 -15.32 -7.27 3.68
CA LEU A 89 -15.76 -7.09 5.07
C LEU A 89 -16.26 -5.67 5.32
N VAL A 90 -15.51 -4.66 4.87
CA VAL A 90 -15.94 -3.25 4.98
C VAL A 90 -17.23 -3.02 4.18
N PHE A 91 -17.33 -3.56 2.97
CA PHE A 91 -18.52 -3.44 2.13
C PHE A 91 -19.76 -4.03 2.81
N ILE A 92 -19.65 -5.21 3.42
CA ILE A 92 -20.76 -5.83 4.17
C ILE A 92 -21.14 -5.00 5.39
N LEU A 93 -20.16 -4.46 6.12
CA LEU A 93 -20.43 -3.58 7.26
C LEU A 93 -21.15 -2.28 6.84
N LEU A 94 -20.82 -1.75 5.66
CA LEU A 94 -21.47 -0.55 5.12
C LEU A 94 -22.88 -0.81 4.58
N ILE A 95 -23.11 -1.96 3.92
CA ILE A 95 -24.47 -2.33 3.46
C ILE A 95 -25.41 -2.58 4.64
N ARG A 96 -24.87 -3.06 5.76
CA ARG A 96 -25.64 -3.28 6.98
C ARG A 96 -25.93 -1.93 7.63
N ASN A 97 -26.78 -1.14 6.98
CA ASN A 97 -27.31 0.11 7.50
C ASN A 97 -28.18 -0.27 8.71
N PRO A 98 -27.78 0.04 9.96
CA PRO A 98 -28.76 0.07 11.04
C PRO A 98 -29.81 1.10 10.63
N ASP A 99 -31.10 0.79 10.78
CA ASP A 99 -32.14 1.79 10.62
C ASP A 99 -31.70 3.05 11.39
N PRO A 100 -31.74 4.25 10.78
CA PRO A 100 -31.35 5.45 11.47
C PRO A 100 -32.28 5.55 12.67
N GLU A 101 -31.74 5.34 13.87
CA GLU A 101 -32.41 5.70 15.10
C GLU A 101 -32.87 7.15 14.88
N PRO A 102 -34.17 7.46 15.03
CA PRO A 102 -34.67 8.78 14.71
C PRO A 102 -33.87 9.79 15.53
N LEU A 103 -32.98 10.54 14.87
CA LEU A 103 -32.26 11.61 15.51
C LEU A 103 -33.33 12.52 16.10
N GLU A 104 -33.31 12.73 17.41
CA GLU A 104 -34.07 13.80 18.06
C GLU A 104 -33.46 15.13 17.61
N LEU A 105 -33.79 15.51 16.37
CA LEU A 105 -33.45 16.81 15.83
C LEU A 105 -34.20 17.85 16.66
N PRO A 106 -33.55 18.94 17.07
CA PRO A 106 -34.25 20.10 17.58
C PRO A 106 -35.36 20.46 16.59
N SER A 107 -36.56 20.78 17.09
CA SER A 107 -37.69 21.22 16.27
C SER A 107 -37.24 22.31 15.28
N LEU A 108 -36.97 21.93 14.02
CA LEU A 108 -36.45 22.81 12.97
C LEU A 108 -37.48 23.82 12.45
N GLY A 109 -38.68 23.80 13.02
CA GLY A 109 -39.80 24.64 12.62
C GLY A 109 -41.11 23.93 12.92
N PRO A 110 -42.24 24.54 12.54
CA PRO A 110 -43.52 23.84 12.52
C PRO A 110 -43.41 22.56 11.70
N THR A 111 -44.17 21.54 12.10
CA THR A 111 -44.26 20.27 11.37
C THR A 111 -44.55 20.54 9.89
N PRO A 112 -43.88 19.85 8.94
CA PRO A 112 -44.15 20.02 7.52
C PRO A 112 -45.64 19.89 7.24
N GLN A 113 -46.26 20.96 6.72
CA GLN A 113 -47.70 21.00 6.41
C GLN A 113 -47.93 20.50 4.98
N VAL A 114 -47.39 19.32 4.67
CA VAL A 114 -47.48 18.67 3.36
C VAL A 114 -48.12 17.31 3.49
N LEU A 115 -49.05 17.01 2.59
CA LEU A 115 -49.69 15.70 2.50
C LEU A 115 -48.70 14.64 1.95
N PRO A 116 -49.02 13.34 2.07
CA PRO A 116 -48.21 12.26 1.49
C PRO A 116 -48.01 12.34 -0.02
N ASP A 117 -48.87 13.09 -0.72
CA ASP A 117 -48.77 13.36 -2.16
C ASP A 117 -47.89 14.57 -2.51
N GLY A 118 -47.33 15.25 -1.49
CA GLY A 118 -46.50 16.45 -1.64
C GLY A 118 -47.30 17.73 -1.84
N SER A 119 -48.64 17.68 -1.78
CA SER A 119 -49.47 18.87 -1.86
C SER A 119 -49.54 19.62 -0.52
N PRO A 120 -49.81 20.93 -0.54
CA PRO A 120 -49.98 21.71 0.69
C PRO A 120 -51.17 21.21 1.51
N ASP A 121 -50.99 20.98 2.81
CA ASP A 121 -52.10 20.68 3.72
C ASP A 121 -52.90 21.95 4.00
N ALA A 122 -54.09 22.04 3.41
CA ALA A 122 -55.01 23.15 3.63
C ALA A 122 -55.76 23.07 4.97
N GLU A 123 -55.59 21.99 5.74
CA GLU A 123 -56.29 21.74 7.02
C GLU A 123 -57.84 21.77 6.87
N GLY A 124 -58.35 21.54 5.66
CA GLY A 124 -59.77 21.62 5.34
C GLY A 124 -60.31 23.05 5.16
N LEU A 125 -59.44 24.08 5.18
CA LEU A 125 -59.82 25.46 4.88
C LEU A 125 -60.09 25.65 3.39
N PRO A 126 -61.03 26.54 3.01
CA PRO A 126 -61.26 26.90 1.63
C PRO A 126 -59.99 27.47 1.01
N THR A 127 -59.58 26.91 -0.13
CA THR A 127 -58.39 27.33 -0.85
C THR A 127 -58.72 27.96 -2.20
N THR A 128 -57.89 28.92 -2.60
CA THR A 128 -57.96 29.58 -3.90
C THR A 128 -56.56 29.71 -4.48
N VAL A 129 -56.45 29.71 -5.81
CA VAL A 129 -55.19 29.95 -6.51
C VAL A 129 -55.31 31.29 -7.21
N ASP A 130 -54.32 32.16 -7.03
CA ASP A 130 -54.30 33.48 -7.68
C ASP A 130 -53.72 33.45 -9.10
N ASP A 131 -53.68 34.61 -9.75
CA ASP A 131 -53.15 34.76 -11.11
C ASP A 131 -51.63 34.49 -11.22
N GLN A 132 -50.91 34.48 -10.10
CA GLN A 132 -49.49 34.14 -10.01
C GLN A 132 -49.27 32.64 -9.71
N GLY A 133 -50.34 31.88 -9.48
CA GLY A 133 -50.27 30.47 -9.10
C GLY A 133 -49.93 30.23 -7.63
N VAL A 134 -49.99 31.26 -6.77
CA VAL A 134 -49.83 31.10 -5.32
C VAL A 134 -51.13 30.52 -4.76
N LEU A 135 -50.99 29.51 -3.89
CA LEU A 135 -52.12 28.91 -3.21
C LEU A 135 -52.41 29.71 -1.94
N TRP A 136 -53.66 30.08 -1.77
CA TRP A 136 -54.17 30.82 -0.63
C TRP A 136 -55.17 29.95 0.12
N ARG A 137 -55.20 30.06 1.45
CA ARG A 137 -56.27 29.49 2.29
C ARG A 137 -56.93 30.59 3.11
N GLN A 138 -58.24 30.53 3.24
CA GLN A 138 -59.02 31.53 3.97
C GLN A 138 -59.55 30.95 5.27
N HIS A 139 -59.33 31.67 6.38
CA HIS A 139 -59.80 31.32 7.71
C HIS A 139 -61.23 31.83 7.95
N PRO A 140 -61.99 31.24 8.88
CA PRO A 140 -63.34 31.69 9.23
C PRO A 140 -63.42 33.11 9.80
N ASP A 141 -62.30 33.63 10.34
CA ASP A 141 -62.15 34.99 10.84
C ASP A 141 -61.91 36.03 9.72
N GLY A 142 -61.79 35.57 8.47
CA GLY A 142 -61.51 36.39 7.29
C GLY A 142 -60.03 36.60 7.01
N ALA A 143 -59.14 36.11 7.88
CA ALA A 143 -57.72 36.15 7.61
C ALA A 143 -57.32 35.15 6.51
N VAL A 144 -56.20 35.41 5.87
CA VAL A 144 -55.74 34.61 4.72
C VAL A 144 -54.30 34.21 4.96
N ASP A 145 -53.95 32.99 4.60
CA ASP A 145 -52.55 32.56 4.53
C ASP A 145 -52.19 32.22 3.08
N TRP A 146 -50.96 32.50 2.68
CA TRP A 146 -50.40 32.09 1.39
C TRP A 146 -49.39 30.97 1.57
N TRP A 147 -49.30 30.08 0.59
CA TRP A 147 -48.39 28.94 0.60
C TRP A 147 -47.02 29.31 0.04
N ASP A 148 -45.98 29.14 0.85
CA ASP A 148 -44.59 29.22 0.42
C ASP A 148 -44.10 27.84 -0.05
N ARG A 149 -43.80 27.75 -1.35
CA ARG A 149 -43.31 26.51 -1.98
C ARG A 149 -41.85 26.21 -1.64
N ASP A 150 -41.04 27.23 -1.37
CA ASP A 150 -39.63 27.07 -1.07
C ASP A 150 -39.46 26.52 0.35
N TRP A 151 -40.32 26.94 1.27
CA TRP A 151 -40.26 26.58 2.68
C TRP A 151 -41.30 25.54 3.10
N SER A 152 -42.26 25.22 2.23
CA SER A 152 -43.37 24.28 2.49
C SER A 152 -44.16 24.63 3.76
N ILE A 153 -44.43 25.93 3.94
CA ILE A 153 -45.17 26.48 5.08
C ILE A 153 -46.20 27.50 4.62
N TRP A 154 -47.25 27.66 5.43
CA TRP A 154 -48.23 28.72 5.27
C TRP A 154 -47.78 29.99 5.99
N HIS A 155 -47.82 31.11 5.29
CA HIS A 155 -47.56 32.44 5.86
C HIS A 155 -48.85 33.22 5.98
N ARG A 156 -49.10 33.77 7.18
CA ARG A 156 -50.21 34.70 7.40
C ARG A 156 -50.00 35.96 6.54
N TRP A 157 -51.05 36.34 5.83
CA TRP A 157 -51.12 37.64 5.16
C TRP A 157 -51.51 38.71 6.17
N GLU A 158 -50.70 39.77 6.27
CA GLU A 158 -50.93 40.93 7.14
C GLU A 158 -51.69 42.06 6.43
#